data_AF-A0A933E729-F1
#
_entry.id   AF-A0A933E729-F1
#
_cell.length_a   1.000
_cell.length_b   1.000
_cell.length_c   1.000
_cell.angle_alpha   90.00
_cell.angle_beta   90.00
_cell.angle_gamma   90.00
#
_symmetry.space_group_name_H-M   'P 1'
#
loop_
_entity.id
_entity.type
_entity.pdbx_description
1 polymer ?
#
loop_
_entity_poly.entity_id
_entity_poly.type
_entity_poly.pdbx_seq_one_letter_code
_entity_poly.pdbx_strand_id
1 'polypeptide(L)'
;MTAHRLRNCLLALGLLASASVAWADVEHKIVLRVPTQAIEIAPGGTARIPVSAVIEPEWHIFSALRTGMSQKTVFTLTTPGYEILSIHEEEPHEVAYDWDPSGETKDWQFEGTALFHLEIRAPRDAAPGEATLEGTLSYQTCNAEGCLFPDPLPFTIPLRVTGGGATPASVGSGPRREPAPAPPPPRERNAHEGELPWRRTAPGDETADHLADALAQASRDGKRVFIDFTAPT
;
A
#
# COMPACT_ATOMS: atom_id res chain seq x y z
N MET A 1 32.45 -79.95 -5.94
CA MET A 1 32.10 -78.53 -6.19
C MET A 1 31.30 -78.57 -7.48
N THR A 2 30.00 -78.24 -7.56
CA THR A 2 29.31 -77.01 -7.18
C THR A 2 27.79 -77.26 -7.09
N ALA A 3 27.16 -76.79 -6.02
CA ALA A 3 25.70 -76.76 -5.88
C ALA A 3 25.13 -75.49 -6.54
N HIS A 4 24.19 -75.62 -7.48
CA HIS A 4 23.41 -74.50 -7.99
C HIS A 4 22.03 -74.46 -7.34
N ARG A 5 21.72 -73.27 -6.86
CA ARG A 5 20.67 -72.91 -5.92
C ARG A 5 19.32 -72.73 -6.63
N LEU A 6 18.25 -73.13 -5.93
CA LEU A 6 16.91 -72.57 -6.13
C LEU A 6 16.97 -71.04 -5.96
N ARG A 7 16.27 -70.27 -6.81
CA ARG A 7 15.54 -69.05 -6.40
C ARG A 7 14.81 -68.31 -7.54
N ASN A 8 13.69 -67.72 -7.10
CA ASN A 8 13.01 -66.51 -7.57
C ASN A 8 11.89 -66.68 -8.61
N CYS A 9 10.63 -66.61 -8.21
CA CYS A 9 9.86 -65.44 -7.70
C CYS A 9 9.35 -64.52 -8.82
N LEU A 10 8.05 -64.70 -9.11
CA LEU A 10 7.03 -63.65 -9.28
C LEU A 10 7.51 -62.29 -9.80
N LEU A 11 7.12 -61.97 -11.04
CA LEU A 11 7.04 -60.58 -11.51
C LEU A 11 5.66 -60.34 -12.13
N ALA A 12 4.73 -59.86 -11.30
CA ALA A 12 3.55 -59.14 -11.74
C ALA A 12 3.91 -57.65 -11.77
N LEU A 13 4.03 -57.07 -12.96
CA LEU A 13 4.32 -55.66 -13.18
C LEU A 13 3.01 -54.86 -12.99
N GLY A 14 2.88 -54.16 -11.86
CA GLY A 14 1.83 -53.17 -11.63
C GLY A 14 2.19 -51.83 -12.26
N LEU A 15 1.41 -51.38 -13.24
CA LEU A 15 1.48 -50.03 -13.81
C LEU A 15 0.68 -49.08 -12.88
N LEU A 16 1.36 -48.32 -12.02
CA LEU A 16 0.76 -47.14 -11.38
C LEU A 16 1.00 -45.93 -12.27
N ALA A 17 -0.06 -45.46 -12.94
CA ALA A 17 -0.07 -44.19 -13.64
C ALA A 17 -0.26 -43.06 -12.61
N SER A 18 0.82 -42.35 -12.30
CA SER A 18 0.79 -41.12 -11.52
C SER A 18 0.15 -40.01 -12.36
N ALA A 19 -1.13 -39.72 -12.15
CA ALA A 19 -1.75 -38.53 -12.70
C ALA A 19 -1.30 -37.32 -11.86
N SER A 20 -0.26 -36.62 -12.30
CA SER A 20 0.07 -35.30 -11.77
C SER A 20 -1.03 -34.33 -12.19
N VAL A 21 -1.89 -33.96 -11.25
CA VAL A 21 -2.77 -32.81 -11.42
C VAL A 21 -1.85 -31.58 -11.43
N ALA A 22 -1.68 -30.96 -12.59
CA ALA A 22 -1.05 -29.65 -12.67
C ALA A 22 -2.05 -28.64 -12.06
N TRP A 23 -1.68 -28.07 -10.92
CA TRP A 23 -2.39 -26.92 -10.38
C TRP A 23 -2.00 -25.75 -11.27
N ALA A 24 -2.95 -25.27 -12.08
CA ALA A 24 -2.75 -24.03 -12.80
C ALA A 24 -2.87 -22.91 -11.77
N ASP A 25 -1.73 -22.45 -11.24
CA ASP A 25 -1.68 -21.21 -10.47
C ASP A 25 -2.12 -20.08 -11.40
N VAL A 26 -3.26 -19.45 -11.11
CA VAL A 26 -3.68 -18.25 -11.83
C VAL A 26 -2.67 -17.17 -11.49
N GLU A 27 -1.77 -16.89 -12.43
CA GLU A 27 -0.64 -16.00 -12.22
C GLU A 27 -1.14 -14.57 -12.02
N HIS A 28 -1.03 -14.07 -10.79
CA HIS A 28 -1.32 -12.67 -10.49
C HIS A 28 -0.27 -11.78 -11.17
N LYS A 29 -0.72 -10.88 -12.04
CA LYS A 29 0.14 -9.91 -12.76
C LYS A 29 0.41 -8.62 -11.99
N ILE A 30 0.15 -8.65 -10.69
CA ILE A 30 0.48 -7.58 -9.77
C ILE A 30 1.12 -8.17 -8.52
N VAL A 31 1.91 -7.34 -7.84
CA VAL A 31 2.34 -7.60 -6.48
C VAL A 31 1.78 -6.52 -5.57
N LEU A 32 0.90 -6.93 -4.66
CA LEU A 32 0.32 -6.05 -3.66
C LEU A 32 1.35 -5.74 -2.56
N ARG A 33 1.46 -4.47 -2.18
CA ARG A 33 2.25 -3.96 -1.08
C ARG A 33 1.33 -3.29 -0.09
N VAL A 34 1.47 -3.69 1.17
CA VAL A 34 0.76 -3.13 2.30
C VAL A 34 1.75 -2.71 3.39
N PRO A 35 1.35 -1.87 4.35
CA PRO A 35 2.21 -1.47 5.44
C PRO A 35 2.65 -2.68 6.26
N THR A 36 3.94 -2.75 6.58
CA THR A 36 4.51 -3.82 7.42
C THR A 36 4.66 -3.40 8.87
N GLN A 37 4.54 -2.10 9.17
CA GLN A 37 4.51 -1.55 10.51
C GLN A 37 3.07 -1.39 10.98
N ALA A 38 2.85 -1.59 12.28
CA ALA A 38 1.53 -1.47 12.86
C ALA A 38 0.98 -0.05 12.70
N ILE A 39 -0.26 0.06 12.21
CA ILE A 39 -0.98 1.34 12.13
C ILE A 39 -1.76 1.52 13.43
N GLU A 40 -1.53 2.65 14.10
CA GLU A 40 -2.27 2.99 15.30
C GLU A 40 -3.69 3.46 14.98
N ILE A 41 -4.68 2.94 15.71
CA ILE A 41 -6.08 3.34 15.56
C ILE A 41 -6.79 3.26 16.92
N ALA A 42 -7.58 4.27 17.28
CA ALA A 42 -8.38 4.23 18.49
C ALA A 42 -9.69 3.45 18.25
N PRO A 43 -10.34 2.89 19.29
CA PRO A 43 -11.69 2.35 19.16
C PRO A 43 -12.67 3.39 18.60
N GLY A 44 -13.39 3.03 17.53
CA GLY A 44 -14.27 3.95 16.80
C GLY A 44 -13.55 5.04 15.98
N GLY A 45 -12.22 5.08 16.03
CA GLY A 45 -11.38 6.00 15.27
C GLY A 45 -11.22 5.58 13.82
N THR A 46 -10.57 6.44 13.04
CA THR A 46 -10.23 6.20 11.64
C THR A 46 -8.73 6.22 11.41
N ALA A 47 -8.29 5.51 10.38
CA ALA A 47 -6.90 5.54 9.92
C ALA A 47 -6.84 5.48 8.39
N ARG A 48 -5.84 6.14 7.80
CA ARG A 48 -5.57 6.07 6.36
C ARG A 48 -4.48 5.04 6.09
N ILE A 49 -4.79 4.03 5.30
CA ILE A 49 -3.89 2.92 5.00
C ILE A 49 -3.39 3.05 3.55
N PRO A 50 -2.09 3.31 3.31
CA PRO A 50 -1.53 3.29 1.97
C PRO A 50 -1.36 1.83 1.51
N VAL A 51 -1.84 1.53 0.31
CA VAL A 51 -1.72 0.23 -0.35
C VAL A 51 -1.26 0.47 -1.79
N SER A 52 -0.33 -0.34 -2.29
CA SER A 52 0.10 -0.21 -3.70
C SER A 52 0.06 -1.55 -4.43
N ALA A 53 -0.34 -1.52 -5.70
CA ALA A 53 -0.21 -2.64 -6.60
C ALA A 53 0.92 -2.33 -7.58
N VAL A 54 2.01 -3.09 -7.50
CA VAL A 54 3.09 -3.04 -8.50
C VAL A 54 2.69 -3.94 -9.66
N ILE A 55 2.54 -3.37 -10.84
CA ILE A 55 1.95 -4.03 -12.00
C ILE A 55 3.07 -4.47 -12.93
N GLU A 56 2.98 -5.71 -13.42
CA GLU A 56 3.95 -6.20 -14.41
C GLU A 56 3.97 -5.33 -15.68
N PRO A 57 5.13 -5.18 -16.35
CA PRO A 57 5.20 -4.45 -17.62
C PRO A 57 4.18 -4.97 -18.65
N GLU A 58 3.65 -4.06 -19.47
CA GLU A 58 2.61 -4.33 -20.49
C GLU A 58 1.24 -4.73 -19.93
N TRP A 59 1.07 -4.81 -18.61
CA TRP A 59 -0.21 -5.03 -17.95
C TRP A 59 -0.75 -3.76 -17.31
N HIS A 60 -2.06 -3.69 -17.15
CA HIS A 60 -2.75 -2.65 -16.40
C HIS A 60 -3.90 -3.20 -15.56
N ILE A 61 -4.21 -2.49 -14.48
CA ILE A 61 -5.42 -2.70 -13.66
C ILE A 61 -6.27 -1.44 -13.69
N PHE A 62 -7.54 -1.57 -13.29
CA PHE A 62 -8.50 -0.47 -13.38
C PHE A 62 -8.68 0.28 -12.06
N SER A 63 -9.12 1.52 -12.15
CA SER A 63 -9.52 2.39 -11.05
C SER A 63 -10.47 1.68 -10.09
N ALA A 64 -10.38 2.01 -8.80
CA ALA A 64 -11.31 1.58 -7.77
C ALA A 64 -12.58 2.46 -7.70
N LEU A 65 -12.52 3.66 -8.27
CA LEU A 65 -13.55 4.69 -8.18
C LEU A 65 -14.47 4.70 -9.39
N ARG A 66 -13.94 4.53 -10.60
CA ARG A 66 -14.71 4.63 -11.84
C ARG A 66 -14.15 3.73 -12.94
N THR A 67 -15.04 3.03 -13.61
CA THR A 67 -14.73 2.27 -14.84
C THR A 67 -15.91 2.40 -15.79
N GLY A 68 -15.67 2.15 -17.07
CA GLY A 68 -16.68 1.97 -18.09
C GLY A 68 -17.05 0.50 -18.18
N MET A 69 -16.31 -0.23 -19.00
CA MET A 69 -16.61 -1.63 -19.32
C MET A 69 -15.84 -2.62 -18.44
N SER A 70 -14.71 -2.20 -17.88
CA SER A 70 -13.84 -3.08 -17.11
C SER A 70 -14.27 -3.20 -15.64
N GLN A 71 -13.87 -4.29 -15.00
CA GLN A 71 -14.08 -4.49 -13.57
C GLN A 71 -13.11 -3.61 -12.79
N LYS A 72 -13.69 -2.74 -11.96
CA LYS A 72 -12.94 -1.89 -11.05
C LYS A 72 -12.16 -2.69 -10.01
N THR A 73 -11.10 -2.09 -9.48
CA THR A 73 -10.38 -2.59 -8.31
C THR A 73 -11.28 -2.47 -7.07
N VAL A 74 -11.43 -3.54 -6.29
CA VAL A 74 -12.29 -3.57 -5.09
C VAL A 74 -11.54 -4.15 -3.91
N PHE A 75 -11.45 -3.36 -2.84
CA PHE A 75 -10.95 -3.80 -1.54
C PHE A 75 -12.12 -4.23 -0.65
N THR A 76 -12.02 -5.41 -0.05
CA THR A 76 -13.00 -5.93 0.91
C THR A 76 -12.29 -6.31 2.20
N LEU A 77 -12.75 -5.79 3.34
CA LEU A 77 -12.25 -6.21 4.65
C LEU A 77 -12.99 -7.47 5.11
N THR A 78 -12.23 -8.44 5.62
CA THR A 78 -12.76 -9.69 6.18
C THR A 78 -12.68 -9.71 7.70
N THR A 79 -11.87 -8.84 8.31
CA THR A 79 -11.88 -8.64 9.78
C THR A 79 -13.22 -8.04 10.21
N PRO A 80 -13.97 -8.68 11.12
CA PRO A 80 -15.28 -8.19 11.56
C PRO A 80 -15.22 -6.81 12.21
N GLY A 81 -16.23 -5.97 11.92
CA GLY A 81 -16.44 -4.68 12.57
C GLY A 81 -15.57 -3.52 12.05
N TYR A 82 -14.58 -3.80 11.21
CA TYR A 82 -13.86 -2.76 10.48
C TYR A 82 -14.57 -2.41 9.18
N GLU A 83 -14.53 -1.13 8.81
CA GLU A 83 -15.22 -0.61 7.62
C GLU A 83 -14.24 0.19 6.76
N ILE A 84 -14.37 0.10 5.43
CA ILE A 84 -13.76 1.07 4.50
C ILE A 84 -14.77 2.19 4.28
N LEU A 85 -14.39 3.41 4.62
CA LEU A 85 -15.22 4.61 4.52
C LEU A 85 -15.10 5.26 3.15
N SER A 86 -13.86 5.34 2.68
CA SER A 86 -13.52 5.97 1.42
C SER A 86 -12.25 5.33 0.88
N ILE A 87 -12.09 5.45 -0.43
CA ILE A 87 -10.86 5.09 -1.13
C ILE A 87 -10.41 6.35 -1.87
N HIS A 88 -9.15 6.72 -1.68
CA HIS A 88 -8.49 7.69 -2.53
C HIS A 88 -7.44 6.96 -3.36
N GLU A 89 -7.47 7.14 -4.67
CA GLU A 89 -6.45 6.64 -5.58
C GLU A 89 -5.67 7.81 -6.18
N GLU A 90 -4.40 7.59 -6.53
CA GLU A 90 -3.69 8.53 -7.39
C GLU A 90 -4.29 8.55 -8.79
N GLU A 91 -3.98 9.57 -9.60
CA GLU A 91 -4.69 9.80 -10.85
C GLU A 91 -4.45 8.68 -11.88
N PRO A 92 -5.50 7.90 -12.25
CA PRO A 92 -5.38 6.90 -13.30
C PRO A 92 -5.36 7.53 -14.70
N HIS A 93 -4.82 6.80 -15.66
CA HIS A 93 -4.85 7.17 -17.07
C HIS A 93 -6.23 6.87 -17.65
N GLU A 94 -6.84 7.85 -18.32
CA GLU A 94 -8.10 7.68 -19.03
C GLU A 94 -7.86 7.11 -20.43
N VAL A 95 -8.54 6.01 -20.76
CA VAL A 95 -8.45 5.33 -22.05
C VAL A 95 -9.84 5.20 -22.65
N ALA A 96 -10.02 5.80 -23.83
CA ALA A 96 -11.20 5.61 -24.66
C ALA A 96 -10.99 4.41 -25.59
N TYR A 97 -12.08 3.76 -25.97
CA TYR A 97 -12.02 2.61 -26.86
C TYR A 97 -12.18 3.00 -28.33
N ASP A 98 -11.24 2.56 -29.18
CA ASP A 98 -11.26 2.87 -30.62
C ASP A 98 -12.52 2.38 -31.35
N TRP A 99 -13.16 1.31 -30.85
CA TRP A 99 -14.39 0.78 -31.43
C TRP A 99 -15.61 1.64 -31.12
N ASP A 100 -15.53 2.53 -30.12
CA ASP A 100 -16.58 3.48 -29.76
C ASP A 100 -16.27 4.85 -30.37
N PRO A 101 -16.87 5.21 -31.53
CA PRO A 101 -16.59 6.48 -32.18
C PRO A 101 -17.10 7.70 -31.41
N SER A 102 -17.99 7.52 -30.42
CA SER A 102 -18.44 8.61 -29.56
C SER A 102 -17.38 9.01 -28.52
N GLY A 103 -16.47 8.08 -28.21
CA GLY A 103 -15.50 8.23 -27.13
C GLY A 103 -16.16 8.32 -25.74
N GLU A 104 -17.44 7.99 -25.59
CA GLU A 104 -18.15 8.02 -24.30
C GLU A 104 -17.75 6.84 -23.41
N THR A 105 -17.43 5.70 -24.02
CA THR A 105 -16.97 4.50 -23.30
C THR A 105 -15.48 4.64 -23.00
N LYS A 106 -15.18 4.77 -21.71
CA LYS A 106 -13.83 4.98 -21.20
C LYS A 106 -13.56 4.15 -19.98
N ASP A 107 -12.31 3.74 -19.83
CA ASP A 107 -11.80 3.17 -18.60
C ASP A 107 -10.69 4.04 -18.01
N TRP A 108 -10.47 3.87 -16.72
CA TRP A 108 -9.40 4.53 -15.99
C TRP A 108 -8.47 3.45 -15.47
N GLN A 109 -7.23 3.47 -15.92
CA GLN A 109 -6.28 2.38 -15.70
C GLN A 109 -4.96 2.86 -15.11
N PHE A 110 -4.25 1.94 -14.48
CA PHE A 110 -2.92 2.14 -13.94
C PHE A 110 -1.94 1.19 -14.61
N GLU A 111 -0.75 1.69 -14.87
CA GLU A 111 0.42 0.93 -15.33
C GLU A 111 1.58 1.17 -14.37
N GLY A 112 2.48 0.20 -14.23
CA GLY A 112 3.65 0.29 -13.34
C GLY A 112 3.30 0.22 -11.85
N THR A 113 2.65 1.24 -11.27
CA THR A 113 2.21 1.22 -9.87
C THR A 113 0.91 1.98 -9.67
N ALA A 114 -0.09 1.31 -9.12
CA ALA A 114 -1.32 1.94 -8.63
C ALA A 114 -1.20 2.21 -7.13
N LEU A 115 -1.47 3.44 -6.69
CA LEU A 115 -1.43 3.85 -5.28
C LEU A 115 -2.83 4.16 -4.77
N PHE A 116 -3.23 3.45 -3.71
CA PHE A 116 -4.51 3.58 -3.04
C PHE A 116 -4.31 3.96 -1.58
N HIS A 117 -5.26 4.71 -1.04
CA HIS A 117 -5.37 5.03 0.37
C HIS A 117 -6.76 4.66 0.85
N LEU A 118 -6.84 3.64 1.71
CA LEU A 118 -8.09 3.19 2.30
C LEU A 118 -8.32 3.96 3.60
N GLU A 119 -9.40 4.73 3.69
CA GLU A 119 -9.83 5.30 4.96
C GLU A 119 -10.65 4.24 5.69
N ILE A 120 -10.08 3.66 6.75
CA ILE A 120 -10.75 2.63 7.54
C ILE A 120 -11.31 3.18 8.84
N ARG A 121 -12.32 2.51 9.38
CA ARG A 121 -12.84 2.74 10.74
C ARG A 121 -12.71 1.48 11.58
N ALA A 122 -12.21 1.62 12.81
CA ALA A 122 -12.23 0.56 13.81
C ALA A 122 -13.60 0.48 14.49
N PRO A 123 -14.04 -0.71 14.94
CA PRO A 123 -15.23 -0.83 15.76
C PRO A 123 -15.06 -0.06 17.08
N ARG A 124 -16.17 0.44 17.64
CA ARG A 124 -16.16 1.28 18.86
C ARG A 124 -15.72 0.51 20.12
N ASP A 125 -15.89 -0.81 20.10
CA ASP A 125 -15.54 -1.75 21.15
C ASP A 125 -14.24 -2.52 20.83
N ALA A 126 -13.40 -2.01 19.91
CA ALA A 126 -12.11 -2.60 19.59
C ALA A 126 -11.26 -2.77 20.87
N ALA A 127 -10.81 -4.00 21.12
CA ALA A 127 -9.96 -4.31 22.26
C ALA A 127 -8.57 -3.67 22.08
N PRO A 128 -8.01 -3.00 23.10
CA PRO A 128 -6.68 -2.43 23.01
C PRO A 128 -5.58 -3.48 22.83
N GLY A 129 -4.53 -3.14 22.08
CA GLY A 129 -3.38 -4.01 21.84
C GLY A 129 -3.10 -4.26 20.35
N GLU A 130 -2.26 -5.25 20.08
CA GLU A 130 -1.94 -5.68 18.72
C GLU A 130 -3.16 -6.36 18.09
N ALA A 131 -3.45 -6.01 16.85
CA ALA A 131 -4.54 -6.56 16.05
C ALA A 131 -4.09 -6.73 14.59
N THR A 132 -4.89 -7.47 13.82
CA THR A 132 -4.64 -7.73 12.41
C THR A 132 -5.86 -7.36 11.59
N LEU A 133 -5.66 -6.51 10.59
CA LEU A 133 -6.66 -6.22 9.58
C LEU A 133 -6.43 -7.12 8.36
N GLU A 134 -7.43 -7.91 8.03
CA GLU A 134 -7.44 -8.84 6.91
C GLU A 134 -8.46 -8.39 5.87
N GLY A 135 -8.14 -8.66 4.62
CA GLY A 135 -9.02 -8.38 3.51
C GLY A 135 -8.61 -9.07 2.23
N THR A 136 -9.33 -8.77 1.17
CA THR A 136 -9.06 -9.25 -0.19
C THR A 136 -9.13 -8.10 -1.18
N LEU A 137 -8.33 -8.21 -2.24
CA LEU A 137 -8.34 -7.36 -3.40
C LEU A 137 -8.91 -8.15 -4.59
N SER A 138 -10.05 -7.72 -5.11
CA SER A 138 -10.62 -8.20 -6.37
C SER A 138 -10.33 -7.19 -7.47
N TYR A 139 -9.87 -7.66 -8.62
CA TYR A 139 -9.43 -6.81 -9.71
C TYR A 139 -9.43 -7.57 -11.04
N GLN A 140 -9.39 -6.82 -12.13
CA GLN A 140 -9.14 -7.34 -13.47
C GLN A 140 -7.78 -6.81 -13.93
N THR A 141 -7.01 -7.65 -14.61
CA THR A 141 -5.76 -7.21 -15.26
C THR A 141 -5.88 -7.46 -16.75
N CYS A 142 -5.53 -6.48 -17.58
CA CYS A 142 -5.53 -6.64 -19.03
C CYS A 142 -4.19 -6.23 -19.63
N ASN A 143 -3.92 -6.72 -20.83
CA ASN A 143 -2.82 -6.33 -21.70
C ASN A 143 -3.34 -6.24 -23.15
N ALA A 144 -2.42 -6.09 -24.12
CA ALA A 144 -2.78 -6.02 -25.54
C ALA A 144 -3.42 -7.31 -26.10
N GLU A 145 -3.20 -8.47 -25.47
CA GLU A 145 -3.69 -9.77 -25.94
C GLU A 145 -5.04 -10.14 -25.33
N GLY A 146 -5.33 -9.65 -24.12
CA GLY A 146 -6.60 -9.90 -23.46
C GLY A 146 -6.59 -9.58 -21.97
N CYS A 147 -7.60 -10.12 -21.29
CA CYS A 147 -7.85 -9.86 -19.88
C CYS A 147 -7.84 -11.14 -19.05
N LEU A 148 -7.31 -11.03 -17.85
CA LEU A 148 -7.35 -12.03 -16.79
C LEU A 148 -8.32 -11.58 -15.69
N PHE A 149 -9.02 -12.55 -15.11
CA PHE A 149 -9.89 -12.40 -13.94
C PHE A 149 -9.35 -13.27 -12.81
N PRO A 150 -8.30 -12.83 -12.09
CA PRO A 150 -7.70 -13.61 -11.02
C PRO A 150 -8.66 -13.84 -9.86
N ASP A 151 -8.38 -14.87 -9.06
CA ASP A 151 -9.03 -15.03 -7.77
C ASP A 151 -8.71 -13.82 -6.85
N PRO A 152 -9.57 -13.49 -5.87
CA PRO A 152 -9.30 -12.39 -4.95
C PRO A 152 -7.97 -12.57 -4.21
N LEU A 153 -7.11 -11.55 -4.26
CA LEU A 153 -5.79 -11.57 -3.65
C LEU A 153 -5.89 -11.17 -2.16
N PRO A 154 -5.59 -12.07 -1.20
CA PRO A 154 -5.67 -11.73 0.21
C PRO A 154 -4.57 -10.75 0.63
N PHE A 155 -4.86 -9.92 1.63
CA PHE A 155 -3.89 -9.05 2.28
C PHE A 155 -4.09 -8.98 3.80
N THR A 156 -3.01 -8.62 4.49
CA THR A 156 -2.96 -8.55 5.95
C THR A 156 -2.14 -7.34 6.38
N ILE A 157 -2.68 -6.54 7.29
CA ILE A 157 -2.08 -5.29 7.77
C ILE A 157 -2.03 -5.32 9.29
N PRO A 158 -0.86 -5.16 9.91
CA PRO A 158 -0.76 -5.05 11.36
C PRO A 158 -1.39 -3.74 11.84
N LEU A 159 -2.19 -3.83 12.90
CA LEU A 159 -2.80 -2.70 13.58
C LEU A 159 -2.40 -2.70 15.06
N ARG A 160 -2.40 -1.51 15.67
CA ARG A 160 -2.29 -1.35 17.11
C ARG A 160 -3.47 -0.51 17.60
N VAL A 161 -4.40 -1.14 18.31
CA VAL A 161 -5.55 -0.46 18.89
C VAL A 161 -5.11 0.30 20.14
N THR A 162 -5.17 1.63 20.08
CA THR A 162 -4.75 2.51 21.18
C THR A 162 -5.85 2.61 22.24
N GLY A 163 -5.50 2.74 23.52
CA GLY A 163 -6.50 2.91 24.60
C GLY A 163 -6.56 1.81 25.67
N GLY A 164 -5.49 1.04 25.85
CA GLY A 164 -5.33 0.08 26.96
C GLY A 164 -4.46 0.58 28.11
N GLY A 165 -4.01 1.83 28.04
CA GLY A 165 -3.23 2.48 29.09
C GLY A 165 -4.13 3.39 29.92
N ALA A 166 -4.81 2.84 30.93
CA ALA A 166 -5.13 3.64 32.09
C ALA A 166 -3.79 4.08 32.69
N THR A 167 -3.37 5.32 32.46
CA THR A 167 -2.36 5.95 33.30
C THR A 167 -2.90 5.86 34.73
N PRO A 168 -2.20 5.27 35.71
CA PRO A 168 -2.53 5.54 37.09
C PRO A 168 -2.32 7.04 37.27
N ALA A 169 -3.40 7.79 37.39
CA ALA A 169 -3.31 9.14 37.91
C ALA A 169 -2.72 9.00 39.30
N SER A 170 -1.43 9.28 39.43
CA SER A 170 -0.79 9.42 40.72
C SER A 170 -1.50 10.57 41.43
N VAL A 171 -2.33 10.24 42.40
CA VAL A 171 -2.73 11.17 43.45
C VAL A 171 -1.47 11.44 44.28
N GLY A 172 -0.66 12.37 43.81
CA GLY A 172 0.45 12.95 44.54
C GLY A 172 0.09 14.39 44.89
N SER A 173 -0.63 14.58 45.99
CA SER A 173 -0.82 15.91 46.59
C SER A 173 0.49 16.34 47.23
N GLY A 174 1.30 17.09 46.49
CA GLY A 174 2.47 17.81 46.98
C GLY A 174 2.24 19.33 46.83
N PRO A 175 2.76 20.17 47.74
CA PRO A 175 2.44 21.60 47.75
C PRO A 175 2.94 22.31 46.48
N ARG A 176 2.04 23.08 45.88
CA ARG A 176 2.26 23.95 44.71
C ARG A 176 3.43 24.90 44.98
N ARG A 177 4.54 24.74 44.26
CA ARG A 177 5.53 25.82 44.07
C ARG A 177 4.93 26.87 43.15
N GLU A 178 5.07 28.12 43.55
CA GLU A 178 4.69 29.31 42.80
C GLU A 178 5.46 29.39 41.46
N PRO A 179 4.83 29.80 40.34
CA PRO A 179 5.53 29.93 39.07
C PRO A 179 6.60 31.01 39.13
N ALA A 180 7.78 30.71 38.59
CA ALA A 180 8.83 31.72 38.36
C ALA A 180 8.36 32.78 37.33
N PRO A 181 8.85 34.03 37.42
CA PRO A 181 8.48 35.09 36.50
C PRO A 181 8.95 34.80 35.06
N ALA A 182 8.16 35.28 34.10
CA ALA A 182 8.37 35.09 32.67
C ALA A 182 9.72 35.67 32.19
N PRO A 183 10.34 35.07 31.14
CA PRO A 183 11.56 35.62 30.54
C PRO A 183 11.30 36.98 29.86
N PRO A 184 12.32 37.85 29.79
CA PRO A 184 12.19 39.16 29.16
C PRO A 184 11.99 39.05 27.63
N PRO A 185 11.35 40.06 27.00
CA PRO A 185 11.06 40.03 25.58
C PRO A 185 12.34 40.06 24.72
N PRO A 186 12.29 39.51 23.48
CA PRO A 186 13.41 39.56 22.55
C PRO A 186 13.80 41.00 22.23
N ARG A 187 15.12 41.26 22.17
CA ARG A 187 15.65 42.55 21.72
C ARG A 187 15.34 42.76 20.24
N GLU A 188 14.74 43.91 19.92
CA GLU A 188 14.59 44.40 18.56
C GLU A 188 15.95 44.47 17.86
N ARG A 189 16.09 43.78 16.73
CA ARG A 189 17.16 44.07 15.78
C ARG A 189 16.70 45.23 14.92
N ASN A 190 17.43 46.33 15.00
CA ASN A 190 17.20 47.52 14.19
C ASN A 190 17.19 47.17 12.69
N ALA A 191 16.20 47.70 11.99
CA ALA A 191 16.16 47.79 10.54
C ALA A 191 17.31 48.68 10.08
N HIS A 192 18.26 48.12 9.33
CA HIS A 192 19.02 48.76 8.25
C HIS A 192 20.09 47.76 7.83
N GLU A 193 19.74 46.86 6.90
CA GLU A 193 20.71 46.20 6.02
C GLU A 193 19.96 45.58 4.83
N GLY A 194 20.02 46.29 3.71
CA GLY A 194 20.17 45.75 2.36
C GLY A 194 19.07 44.84 1.82
N GLU A 195 18.21 45.42 0.97
CA GLU A 195 17.33 44.72 0.03
C GLU A 195 18.09 43.66 -0.79
N LEU A 196 17.54 42.45 -0.89
CA LEU A 196 17.96 41.45 -1.88
C LEU A 196 16.81 41.15 -2.87
N PRO A 197 17.07 41.12 -4.18
CA PRO A 197 16.06 41.25 -5.20
C PRO A 197 15.77 39.89 -5.85
N TRP A 198 14.72 39.20 -5.43
CA TRP A 198 14.18 38.08 -6.23
C TRP A 198 12.71 37.81 -5.90
N ARG A 199 11.85 38.79 -6.14
CA ARG A 199 10.47 38.47 -6.54
C ARG A 199 10.25 39.00 -7.95
N ARG A 200 10.43 38.10 -8.92
CA ARG A 200 9.54 37.93 -10.09
C ARG A 200 9.94 36.68 -10.92
N THR A 201 8.96 35.76 -10.99
CA THR A 201 8.59 34.83 -12.09
C THR A 201 9.49 33.64 -12.49
N ALA A 202 8.88 32.44 -12.49
CA ALA A 202 9.36 31.15 -13.03
C ALA A 202 9.67 31.21 -14.55
N PRO A 203 10.52 30.32 -15.11
CA PRO A 203 10.17 28.92 -15.39
C PRO A 203 11.31 27.88 -15.22
N GLY A 204 10.96 26.65 -14.81
CA GLY A 204 11.88 25.51 -14.71
C GLY A 204 12.37 25.25 -13.29
N ASP A 205 11.68 24.40 -12.55
CA ASP A 205 12.07 23.97 -11.21
C ASP A 205 13.28 23.03 -11.29
N GLU A 206 14.49 23.60 -11.31
CA GLU A 206 15.76 22.84 -11.20
C GLU A 206 15.78 21.93 -9.96
N THR A 207 14.95 22.17 -8.94
CA THR A 207 14.80 21.27 -7.78
C THR A 207 14.17 19.90 -8.09
N ALA A 208 13.32 19.79 -9.11
CA ALA A 208 12.71 18.51 -9.50
C ALA A 208 13.68 17.65 -10.31
N ASP A 209 14.42 18.28 -11.23
CA ASP A 209 15.43 17.61 -12.06
C ASP A 209 16.59 17.10 -11.20
N HIS A 210 17.02 17.86 -10.18
CA HIS A 210 18.05 17.42 -9.25
C HIS A 210 17.60 16.23 -8.35
N LEU A 211 16.30 16.10 -8.07
CA LEU A 211 15.77 14.97 -7.32
C LEU A 211 15.67 13.71 -8.22
N ALA A 212 15.25 13.89 -9.47
CA ALA A 212 15.21 12.83 -10.47
C ALA A 212 16.62 12.28 -10.76
N ASP A 213 17.61 13.15 -10.92
CA ASP A 213 19.01 12.76 -11.13
C ASP A 213 19.62 12.06 -9.90
N ALA A 214 19.28 12.51 -8.69
CA ALA A 214 19.72 11.88 -7.45
C ALA A 214 19.11 10.46 -7.26
N LEU A 215 17.85 10.26 -7.62
CA LEU A 215 17.17 8.96 -7.58
C LEU A 215 17.71 8.01 -8.66
N ALA A 216 17.97 8.52 -9.87
CA ALA A 216 18.57 7.75 -10.96
C ALA A 216 20.00 7.31 -10.63
N GLN A 217 20.80 8.16 -9.97
CA GLN A 217 22.15 7.82 -9.52
C GLN A 217 22.13 6.80 -8.37
N ALA A 218 21.24 6.94 -7.39
CA ALA A 218 21.13 6.00 -6.28
C ALA A 218 20.67 4.60 -6.71
N SER A 219 19.82 4.52 -7.75
CA SER A 219 19.40 3.26 -8.38
C SER A 219 20.57 2.54 -9.05
N ARG A 220 21.42 3.28 -9.79
CA ARG A 220 22.66 2.73 -10.39
C ARG A 220 23.66 2.23 -9.35
N ASP A 221 23.71 2.89 -8.19
CA ASP A 221 24.65 2.57 -7.12
C ASP A 221 24.09 1.55 -6.09
N GLY A 222 22.88 1.01 -6.32
CA GLY A 222 22.26 0.00 -5.45
C GLY A 222 21.91 0.49 -4.04
N LYS A 223 21.82 1.81 -3.83
CA LYS A 223 21.53 2.43 -2.52
C LYS A 223 20.06 2.84 -2.43
N ARG A 224 19.40 2.49 -1.32
CA ARG A 224 18.03 2.94 -1.02
C ARG A 224 18.07 4.36 -0.46
N VAL A 225 17.40 5.29 -1.13
CA VAL A 225 17.19 6.66 -0.65
C VAL A 225 15.87 6.69 0.10
N PHE A 226 15.89 7.17 1.34
CA PHE A 226 14.69 7.44 2.12
C PHE A 226 14.40 8.94 2.03
N ILE A 227 13.21 9.29 1.56
CA ILE A 227 12.71 10.67 1.60
C ILE A 227 11.79 10.77 2.82
N ASP A 228 12.20 11.58 3.80
CA ASP A 228 11.41 11.90 4.99
C ASP A 228 10.54 13.13 4.69
N PHE A 229 9.22 12.96 4.68
CA PHE A 229 8.25 14.02 4.38
C PHE A 229 7.70 14.71 5.63
N THR A 230 8.41 14.66 6.75
CA THR A 230 7.97 15.28 8.01
C THR A 230 8.53 16.70 8.16
N ALA A 231 7.98 17.67 7.41
CA ALA A 231 8.16 19.10 7.72
C ALA A 231 6.84 19.87 7.53
N PRO A 232 6.37 20.63 8.53
CA PRO A 232 5.15 21.41 8.43
C PRO A 232 5.39 22.75 7.71
N THR A 233 4.40 23.16 6.90
CA THR A 233 4.26 24.49 6.28
C THR A 233 3.91 25.57 7.30
#